data_AF-A0A919MHN0-F1
#
_entry.id   AF-A0A919MHN0-F1
#
_cell.length_a   1.000
_cell.length_b   1.000
_cell.length_c   1.000
_cell.angle_alpha   90.00
_cell.angle_beta   90.00
_cell.angle_gamma   90.00
#
_symmetry.space_group_name_H-M   'P 1'
#
loop_
_entity.id
_entity.type
_entity.pdbx_description
1 polymer ?
#
loop_
_entity_poly.entity_id
_entity_poly.type
_entity_poly.pdbx_seq_one_letter_code
_entity_poly.pdbx_strand_id
1 'polypeptide(L)'
;MDVDVVQTAAAVMPYVTAAVTAYGVTTLDKVRDTVVDKASDATVGVGHRLLNRILGREESRQVIEGAIVDVAAGEEDSEAVLKLQIRKALAADPDLARDVAQLLPAGTVHNEASGIRSIAMGTNSGIASTGDNPTFHR
;
A
#
# COMPACT_ATOMS: atom_id res chain seq x y z
N MET A 1 14.47 -15.20 0.04
CA MET A 1 13.82 -14.41 1.11
C MET A 1 12.33 -14.60 0.95
N ASP A 2 11.66 -14.99 2.02
CA ASP A 2 10.20 -15.06 2.04
C ASP A 2 9.65 -13.62 2.07
N VAL A 3 8.66 -13.31 1.24
CA VAL A 3 8.09 -11.96 1.16
C VAL A 3 7.03 -11.84 2.24
N ASP A 4 7.19 -10.89 3.16
CA ASP A 4 6.14 -10.57 4.13
C ASP A 4 4.98 -9.88 3.41
N VAL A 5 3.94 -10.66 3.10
CA VAL A 5 2.74 -10.21 2.39
C VAL A 5 2.02 -9.08 3.12
N VAL A 6 2.01 -9.11 4.46
CA VAL A 6 1.32 -8.09 5.27
C VAL A 6 2.06 -6.76 5.16
N GLN A 7 3.38 -6.78 5.34
CA GLN A 7 4.23 -5.60 5.22
C GLN A 7 4.24 -5.07 3.78
N THR A 8 4.27 -5.96 2.79
CA THR A 8 4.25 -5.57 1.37
C THR A 8 2.94 -4.87 1.00
N ALA A 9 1.79 -5.43 1.41
CA ALA A 9 0.49 -4.78 1.18
C ALA A 9 0.43 -3.40 1.82
N ALA A 10 0.94 -3.27 3.05
CA ALA A 10 0.94 -2.00 3.78
C ALA A 10 1.87 -0.96 3.13
N ALA A 11 3.06 -1.36 2.68
CA ALA A 11 4.03 -0.49 2.02
C ALA A 11 3.58 0.02 0.63
N VAL A 12 2.69 -0.72 -0.04
CA VAL A 12 2.14 -0.35 -1.35
C VAL A 12 1.06 0.73 -1.26
N MET A 13 0.31 0.78 -0.15
CA MET A 13 -0.83 1.68 0.03
C MET A 13 -0.57 3.15 -0.31
N PRO A 14 0.48 3.83 0.21
CA PRO A 14 0.69 5.25 -0.08
C PRO A 14 0.92 5.54 -1.58
N TYR A 15 1.46 4.59 -2.33
CA TYR A 15 1.65 4.73 -3.78
C TYR A 15 0.34 4.52 -4.53
N VAL A 16 -0.44 3.53 -4.10
CA VAL A 16 -1.75 3.22 -4.69
C VAL A 16 -2.72 4.36 -4.45
N THR A 17 -2.84 4.85 -3.22
CA THR A 17 -3.74 5.97 -2.89
C THR A 17 -3.31 7.24 -3.61
N ALA A 18 -2.00 7.54 -3.70
CA ALA A 18 -1.51 8.68 -4.50
C ALA A 18 -1.92 8.59 -5.97
N ALA A 19 -1.83 7.41 -6.59
CA ALA A 19 -2.28 7.21 -7.97
C ALA A 19 -3.80 7.40 -8.12
N VAL A 20 -4.58 6.85 -7.18
CA VAL A 20 -6.04 7.00 -7.16
C VAL A 20 -6.46 8.44 -6.91
N THR A 21 -5.80 9.18 -6.02
CA THR A 21 -6.08 10.61 -5.80
C THR A 21 -5.73 11.46 -7.01
N ALA A 22 -4.63 11.15 -7.72
CA ALA A 22 -4.18 11.90 -8.88
C ALA A 22 -5.11 11.76 -10.09
N TYR A 23 -5.70 10.58 -10.30
CA TYR A 23 -6.46 10.27 -11.51
C TYR A 23 -7.90 9.82 -11.26
N GLY A 24 -8.30 9.60 -10.01
CA GLY A 24 -9.64 9.17 -9.62
C GLY A 24 -10.02 7.84 -10.26
N VAL A 25 -11.26 7.74 -10.74
CA VAL A 25 -11.76 6.57 -11.48
C VAL A 25 -11.00 6.31 -12.79
N THR A 26 -10.38 7.35 -13.38
CA THR A 26 -9.58 7.19 -14.62
C THR A 26 -8.26 6.46 -14.38
N THR A 27 -7.87 6.24 -13.11
CA THR A 27 -6.72 5.40 -12.76
C THR A 27 -6.85 4.02 -13.37
N LEU A 28 -8.06 3.44 -13.41
CA LEU A 28 -8.29 2.12 -13.98
C LEU A 28 -8.05 2.10 -15.50
N ASP A 29 -8.53 3.12 -16.21
CA ASP A 29 -8.28 3.26 -17.65
C ASP A 29 -6.78 3.47 -17.94
N LYS A 30 -6.10 4.30 -17.13
CA LYS A 30 -4.65 4.57 -17.29
C LYS A 30 -3.78 3.35 -16.98
N VAL A 31 -4.16 2.55 -15.98
CA VAL A 31 -3.49 1.27 -15.71
C VAL A 31 -3.61 0.33 -16.92
N ARG A 32 -4.79 0.29 -17.57
CA ARG A 32 -5.04 -0.57 -18.73
C ARG A 32 -4.33 -0.08 -20.00
N ASP A 33 -4.26 1.22 -20.22
CA ASP A 33 -3.72 1.79 -21.46
C ASP A 33 -2.18 1.66 -21.55
N THR A 34 -1.49 1.26 -20.48
CA THR A 34 0.00 1.17 -20.41
C THR A 34 0.73 2.49 -20.70
N VAL A 35 0.00 3.56 -21.02
CA VAL A 35 0.52 4.90 -21.21
C VAL A 35 0.74 5.49 -19.84
N VAL A 36 1.98 5.38 -19.37
CA VAL A 36 2.46 6.25 -18.29
C VAL A 36 2.55 7.65 -18.88
N ASP A 37 1.44 8.39 -18.80
CA ASP A 37 1.51 9.86 -18.78
C ASP A 37 2.63 10.18 -17.78
N LYS A 38 3.63 10.96 -18.20
CA LYS A 38 4.78 11.29 -17.37
C LYS A 38 4.30 11.95 -16.09
N ALA A 39 3.98 11.13 -15.08
CA ALA A 39 3.63 11.59 -13.77
C ALA A 39 4.87 12.34 -13.29
N SER A 40 4.76 13.65 -13.17
CA SER A 40 5.85 14.47 -12.65
C SER A 40 6.16 14.09 -11.19
N ASP A 41 5.21 13.39 -10.54
CA ASP A 41 5.37 12.77 -9.24
C ASP A 41 5.80 11.29 -9.36
N ALA A 42 6.99 10.99 -8.85
CA ALA A 42 7.55 9.64 -8.82
C ALA A 42 6.67 8.64 -8.04
N THR A 43 5.93 9.11 -7.03
CA THR A 43 5.03 8.30 -6.18
C THR A 43 3.85 7.78 -6.99
N VAL A 44 3.23 8.66 -7.78
CA VAL A 44 2.11 8.34 -8.67
C VAL A 44 2.56 7.36 -9.76
N GLY A 45 3.76 7.55 -10.32
CA GLY A 45 4.33 6.63 -11.31
C GLY A 45 4.62 5.24 -10.75
N VAL A 46 5.08 5.13 -9.51
CA VAL A 46 5.23 3.85 -8.80
C VAL A 46 3.87 3.22 -8.54
N GLY A 47 2.88 3.99 -8.08
CA GLY A 47 1.51 3.55 -7.86
C GLY A 47 0.88 2.93 -9.09
N HIS A 48 1.05 3.55 -10.25
CA HIS A 48 0.58 2.99 -11.53
C HIS A 48 1.21 1.64 -11.87
N ARG A 49 2.53 1.50 -11.70
CA ARG A 49 3.20 0.21 -11.99
C ARG A 49 2.74 -0.89 -11.04
N LEU A 50 2.56 -0.55 -9.76
CA LEU A 50 2.03 -1.47 -8.75
C LEU A 50 0.61 -1.92 -9.10
N LEU A 51 -0.28 -0.97 -9.42
CA LEU A 51 -1.65 -1.27 -9.83
C LEU A 51 -1.70 -2.11 -11.10
N ASN A 52 -0.88 -1.81 -12.12
CA ASN A 52 -0.82 -2.62 -13.33
C ASN A 52 -0.36 -4.06 -13.04
N ARG A 53 0.60 -4.23 -12.13
CA ARG A 53 1.05 -5.56 -11.74
C ARG A 53 -0.03 -6.33 -11.00
N ILE A 54 -0.69 -5.70 -10.03
CA ILE A 54 -1.75 -6.29 -9.20
C ILE A 54 -2.99 -6.62 -10.04
N LEU A 55 -3.43 -5.68 -10.87
CA LEU A 55 -4.59 -5.86 -11.76
C LEU A 55 -4.28 -6.75 -12.97
N GLY A 56 -3.02 -7.16 -13.19
CA GLY A 56 -2.65 -8.12 -14.23
C GLY A 56 -3.25 -9.52 -14.04
N ARG A 57 -3.77 -9.84 -12.84
CA ARG A 57 -4.38 -11.14 -12.51
C ARG A 57 -5.90 -11.07 -12.50
N GLU A 58 -6.54 -11.88 -13.33
CA GLU A 58 -7.99 -11.83 -13.57
C GLU A 58 -8.83 -12.17 -12.33
N GLU A 59 -8.35 -13.10 -11.49
CA GLU A 59 -9.05 -13.61 -10.31
C GLU A 59 -9.27 -12.57 -9.20
N SER A 60 -8.38 -11.60 -9.06
CA SER A 60 -8.45 -10.54 -8.03
C SER A 60 -8.82 -9.18 -8.62
N ARG A 61 -8.81 -9.04 -9.96
CA ARG A 61 -9.02 -7.77 -10.67
C ARG A 61 -10.33 -7.10 -10.29
N GLN A 62 -11.46 -7.79 -10.44
CA GLN A 62 -12.79 -7.16 -10.27
C GLN A 62 -13.01 -6.60 -8.86
N VAL A 63 -12.58 -7.34 -7.83
CA VAL A 63 -12.75 -6.93 -6.44
C VAL A 63 -11.85 -5.74 -6.09
N ILE A 64 -10.64 -5.71 -6.64
CA ILE A 64 -9.69 -4.61 -6.43
C ILE A 64 -10.13 -3.37 -7.22
N GLU A 65 -10.65 -3.51 -8.44
CA GLU A 65 -11.20 -2.41 -9.23
C GLU A 65 -12.35 -1.72 -8.50
N GLY A 66 -13.28 -2.49 -7.91
CA GLY A 66 -14.35 -1.93 -7.07
C GLY A 66 -13.80 -1.13 -5.89
N ALA A 67 -12.86 -1.69 -5.13
CA ALA A 67 -12.25 -1.00 -4.00
C ALA A 67 -11.48 0.28 -4.41
N ILE A 68 -10.90 0.32 -5.62
CA ILE A 68 -10.27 1.54 -6.16
C ILE A 68 -11.33 2.62 -6.45
N VAL A 69 -12.49 2.24 -6.98
CA VAL A 69 -13.61 3.18 -7.21
C VAL A 69 -14.11 3.76 -5.88
N ASP A 70 -14.25 2.93 -4.84
CA ASP A 70 -14.69 3.36 -3.52
C ASP A 70 -13.69 4.36 -2.89
N VAL A 71 -12.38 4.10 -3.04
CA VAL A 71 -11.33 5.04 -2.61
C VAL A 71 -11.38 6.33 -3.42
N ALA A 72 -11.60 6.27 -4.73
CA ALA A 72 -11.73 7.46 -5.58
C ALA A 72 -12.98 8.28 -5.23
N ALA A 73 -14.06 7.63 -4.77
CA ALA A 73 -15.27 8.28 -4.29
C ALA A 73 -15.12 8.86 -2.87
N GLY A 74 -14.05 8.52 -2.16
CA GLY A 74 -13.79 8.95 -0.78
C GLY A 74 -14.70 8.28 0.23
N GLU A 75 -15.16 7.06 -0.03
CA GLU A 75 -15.97 6.31 0.93
C GLU A 75 -15.20 6.00 2.22
N GLU A 76 -15.92 5.97 3.34
CA GLU A 76 -15.36 5.62 4.63
C GLU A 76 -14.78 4.19 4.60
N ASP A 77 -13.62 3.99 5.25
CA ASP A 77 -12.90 2.71 5.31
C ASP A 77 -12.46 2.09 3.97
N SER A 78 -12.68 2.77 2.84
CA SER A 78 -12.33 2.28 1.49
C SER A 78 -10.85 1.91 1.35
N GLU A 79 -9.93 2.69 1.94
CA GLU A 79 -8.50 2.39 1.95
C GLU A 79 -8.17 1.09 2.71
N ALA A 80 -8.86 0.83 3.83
CA ALA A 80 -8.69 -0.39 4.60
C ALA A 80 -9.21 -1.62 3.84
N VAL A 81 -10.33 -1.46 3.13
CA VAL A 81 -10.87 -2.49 2.23
C VAL A 81 -9.89 -2.77 1.10
N LEU A 82 -9.37 -1.74 0.43
CA LEU A 82 -8.38 -1.89 -0.65
C LEU A 82 -7.12 -2.62 -0.16
N LYS A 83 -6.58 -2.22 1.00
CA LYS A 83 -5.43 -2.90 1.62
C LYS A 83 -5.69 -4.38 1.86
N LEU A 84 -6.89 -4.72 2.36
CA LEU A 84 -7.29 -6.10 2.60
C LEU A 84 -7.33 -6.91 1.30
N GLN A 85 -7.87 -6.35 0.21
CA GLN A 85 -7.95 -7.06 -1.08
C GLN A 85 -6.57 -7.25 -1.70
N ILE A 86 -5.70 -6.24 -1.66
CA ILE A 86 -4.31 -6.36 -2.10
C ILE A 86 -3.60 -7.47 -1.31
N ARG A 87 -3.75 -7.49 0.01
CA ARG A 87 -3.16 -8.54 0.86
C ARG A 87 -3.63 -9.94 0.46
N LYS A 88 -4.92 -10.12 0.16
CA LYS A 88 -5.46 -11.41 -0.29
C LYS A 88 -4.87 -11.83 -1.64
N ALA A 89 -4.75 -10.90 -2.59
CA ALA A 89 -4.15 -11.17 -3.90
C ALA A 89 -2.68 -11.61 -3.77
N LEU A 90 -1.90 -10.90 -2.94
CA LEU A 90 -0.49 -11.25 -2.69
C LEU A 90 -0.33 -12.57 -1.93
N ALA A 91 -1.26 -12.91 -1.04
CA ALA A 91 -1.25 -14.20 -0.34
C ALA A 91 -1.61 -15.38 -1.26
N ALA A 92 -2.43 -15.14 -2.29
CA ALA A 92 -2.82 -16.14 -3.26
C ALA A 92 -1.73 -16.41 -4.30
N ASP A 93 -0.94 -15.40 -4.67
CA ASP A 93 0.15 -15.50 -5.66
C ASP A 93 1.50 -15.04 -5.04
N PRO A 94 2.33 -15.98 -4.56
CA PRO A 94 3.65 -15.66 -4.01
C PRO A 94 4.62 -15.00 -5.00
N ASP A 95 4.45 -15.22 -6.30
CA ASP A 95 5.29 -14.58 -7.32
C ASP A 95 4.85 -13.14 -7.56
N LEU A 96 3.54 -12.88 -7.54
CA LEU A 96 3.01 -11.52 -7.48
C LEU A 96 3.56 -10.76 -6.28
N ALA A 97 3.59 -11.38 -5.10
CA ALA A 97 4.15 -10.78 -3.90
C ALA A 97 5.62 -10.36 -4.09
N ARG A 98 6.44 -11.22 -4.72
CA ARG A 98 7.84 -10.91 -5.04
C ARG A 98 7.98 -9.76 -6.02
N ASP A 99 7.19 -9.74 -7.08
CA ASP A 99 7.27 -8.69 -8.09
C ASP A 99 6.84 -7.33 -7.53
N VAL A 100 5.76 -7.33 -6.75
CA VAL A 100 5.27 -6.13 -6.07
C VAL A 100 6.31 -5.61 -5.08
N ALA A 101 6.95 -6.50 -4.30
CA ALA A 101 8.02 -6.11 -3.39
C ALA A 101 9.25 -5.52 -4.13
N GLN A 102 9.57 -6.01 -5.33
CA GLN A 102 10.66 -5.48 -6.15
C GLN A 102 10.35 -4.12 -6.80
N LEU A 103 9.07 -3.81 -7.00
CA LEU A 103 8.63 -2.52 -7.54
C LEU A 103 8.63 -1.39 -6.49
N LEU A 104 8.65 -1.74 -5.20
CA LEU A 104 8.77 -0.76 -4.12
C LEU A 104 10.16 -0.09 -4.14
N PRO A 105 10.24 1.23 -3.93
CA PRO A 105 11.52 1.92 -3.83
C PRO A 105 12.39 1.33 -2.72
N ALA A 106 13.67 1.11 -3.01
CA ALA A 106 14.63 0.61 -2.04
C ALA A 106 14.68 1.52 -0.80
N GLY A 107 14.67 0.93 0.40
CA GLY A 107 14.63 1.69 1.65
C GLY A 107 13.24 2.16 2.09
N THR A 108 12.17 1.74 1.41
CA THR A 108 10.80 1.93 1.91
C THR A 108 10.63 1.08 3.18
N VAL A 109 10.74 1.72 4.35
CA VAL A 109 10.39 1.13 5.63
C VAL A 109 8.99 1.61 5.99
N HIS A 110 7.99 0.75 5.80
CA HIS A 110 6.64 1.02 6.26
C HIS A 110 6.49 0.53 7.70
N ASN A 111 6.26 1.44 8.63
CA ASN A 111 5.96 1.08 10.02
C ASN A 111 4.49 1.38 10.27
N GLU A 112 3.70 0.34 10.55
CA GLU A 112 2.30 0.47 10.92
C GLU A 112 2.08 -0.12 12.31
N ALA A 113 1.33 0.60 13.14
CA ALA A 113 0.90 0.13 14.45
C ALA A 113 -0.55 0.55 14.66
N SER A 114 -1.35 -0.33 15.24
CA SER A 114 -2.78 -0.10 15.48
C SER A 114 -3.15 -0.57 16.88
N GLY A 115 -4.13 0.10 17.50
CA GLY A 115 -4.58 -0.17 18.85
C GLY A 115 -4.17 0.90 19.87
N ILE A 116 -4.80 0.84 21.05
CA ILE A 116 -4.49 1.73 22.17
C ILE A 116 -3.09 1.36 22.67
N ARG A 117 -2.25 2.38 22.86
CA ARG A 117 -0.85 2.24 23.31
C ARG A 117 0.12 1.64 22.29
N SER A 118 -0.17 1.80 21.00
CA SER A 118 0.66 1.22 19.93
C SER A 118 1.73 2.20 19.43
N ILE A 119 2.93 1.69 19.17
CA ILE A 119 4.06 2.46 18.63
C ILE A 119 4.57 1.78 17.36
N ALA A 120 4.53 2.50 16.23
CA ALA A 120 5.24 2.14 15.00
C ALA A 120 6.52 2.96 14.94
N MET A 121 7.69 2.31 14.94
CA MET A 121 8.96 3.02 15.02
C MET A 121 10.05 2.33 14.21
N GLY A 122 10.65 3.07 13.28
CA GLY A 122 11.75 2.56 12.45
C GLY A 122 13.10 2.54 13.15
N THR A 123 13.44 3.57 13.93
CA THR A 123 14.68 3.61 14.72
C THR A 123 14.49 4.43 15.99
N ASN A 124 15.03 3.96 17.11
CA ASN A 124 15.02 4.66 18.38
C ASN A 124 16.33 4.43 19.13
N SER A 125 16.91 5.51 19.65
CA SER A 125 18.16 5.50 20.43
C SER A 125 17.93 5.92 21.90
N GLY A 126 16.70 5.87 22.38
CA GLY A 126 16.26 6.33 23.69
C GLY A 126 15.12 5.46 24.24
N ILE A 127 14.16 6.09 24.92
CA ILE A 127 13.04 5.38 25.54
C ILE A 127 11.75 5.71 24.81
N ALA A 128 10.99 4.67 24.45
CA ALA A 128 9.62 4.78 23.98
C ALA A 128 8.69 4.18 25.04
N SER A 129 7.79 4.99 25.57
CA SER A 129 6.83 4.57 26.58
C SER A 129 5.43 5.06 26.22
N THR A 130 4.47 4.18 26.47
CA THR A 130 3.06 4.38 26.18
C THR A 130 2.17 4.18 27.43
N GLY A 131 2.80 4.06 28.59
CA GLY A 131 2.13 3.80 29.86
C GLY A 131 1.72 5.09 30.58
N ASP A 132 0.81 4.93 31.54
CA ASP A 132 0.40 5.99 32.47
C ASP A 132 1.37 5.94 33.65
N ASN A 133 2.21 6.97 33.82
CA ASN A 133 3.19 7.13 34.91
C ASN A 133 4.59 6.49 34.75
N PRO A 134 5.26 6.62 33.58
CA PRO A 134 6.60 6.07 33.44
C PRO A 134 7.63 6.96 34.14
N THR A 135 8.50 6.35 34.95
CA THR A 135 9.63 7.04 35.59
C THR A 135 10.90 6.58 34.90
N PHE A 136 11.69 7.52 34.37
CA PHE A 136 12.94 7.23 33.67
C PHE A 136 14.11 7.88 34.42
N HIS A 137 15.15 7.10 34.66
CA HIS A 137 16.43 7.58 35.19
C HIS A 137 17.50 7.41 34.11
N ARG A 138 18.45 8.35 34.06
CA ARG A 138 19.52 8.40 33.05
C ARG A 138 20.65 7.42 33.38
#